data_AF-A0A2A2E7D0-F1
#
_entry.id   AF-A0A2A2E7D0-F1
#
_cell.length_a   1.000
_cell.length_b   1.000
_cell.length_c   1.000
_cell.angle_alpha   90.00
_cell.angle_beta   90.00
_cell.angle_gamma   90.00
#
_symmetry.space_group_name_H-M   'P 1'
#
loop_
_entity.id
_entity.type
_entity.pdbx_description
1 polymer ?
#
loop_
_entity_poly.entity_id
_entity_poly.type
_entity_poly.pdbx_seq_one_letter_code
_entity_poly.pdbx_strand_id
1 'polypeptide(L)'
;MRRLFLLLVLSFSSLTHAAVGVFPDSIFQNLDHGLYWFGYGDTWEKAIPGHANAYFSNSKPTVIYIHGWQNGKTRAKNRETFNRKDAGGPDLDLAYAWLAAGYNVGILYWNQFADEAEVKDAEAKIWTASGPRAMRWRNSSGAYSSGPNKSVGDLLFEHYKANMAGYSGSNIRILGHSLGNELAIVLTKKISDAVTAGTLSSRLLPKRVALLDPFYSNWPKSYLGNKWVGEVCRSYVSELKTKGVIFEAYRSSAVASNPFVGDENKGLMKMTAFTELKPWYFNAVQISEKHSAAVWHYLWSFSFNPPSISGTSNQAASARTSDSRTAALMNGTKKLVHNRGIYSKEPSDDTFVEASR
;
A
#
# COMPACT_ATOMS: atom_id res chain seq x y z
N MET A 1 -32.00 -10.66 39.78
CA MET A 1 -31.80 -9.54 38.85
C MET A 1 -30.48 -8.83 39.14
N ARG A 2 -29.46 -8.99 38.29
CA ARG A 2 -28.55 -7.94 37.81
C ARG A 2 -27.44 -8.61 37.00
N ARG A 3 -27.45 -8.31 35.70
CA ARG A 3 -26.44 -8.71 34.72
C ARG A 3 -25.16 -7.92 34.99
N LEU A 4 -24.03 -8.59 35.11
CA LEU A 4 -22.72 -7.93 35.06
C LEU A 4 -22.17 -8.09 33.64
N PHE A 5 -22.05 -6.97 32.94
CA PHE A 5 -21.40 -6.89 31.64
C PHE A 5 -19.89 -7.03 31.83
N LEU A 6 -19.29 -8.07 31.26
CA LEU A 6 -17.85 -8.15 31.06
C LEU A 6 -17.49 -7.36 29.79
N LEU A 7 -16.86 -6.20 29.95
CA LEU A 7 -16.16 -5.51 28.87
C LEU A 7 -14.81 -6.20 28.66
N LEU A 8 -14.70 -6.96 27.58
CA LEU A 8 -13.44 -7.54 27.13
C LEU A 8 -12.68 -6.48 26.29
N VAL A 9 -11.73 -5.77 26.90
CA VAL A 9 -10.79 -4.91 26.18
C VAL A 9 -9.71 -5.81 25.56
N LEU A 10 -9.87 -6.13 24.28
CA LEU A 10 -8.85 -6.85 23.50
C LEU A 10 -7.77 -5.85 23.04
N SER A 11 -6.74 -5.67 23.85
CA SER A 11 -5.47 -5.09 23.43
C SER A 11 -4.70 -6.11 22.60
N PHE A 12 -4.88 -6.08 21.27
CA PHE A 12 -4.02 -6.81 20.34
C PHE A 12 -2.71 -6.07 20.16
N SER A 13 -1.70 -6.44 20.94
CA SER A 13 -0.30 -6.12 20.65
C SER A 13 0.14 -6.97 19.45
N SER A 14 0.07 -6.43 18.25
CA SER A 14 0.61 -7.06 17.04
C SER A 14 2.14 -6.97 17.08
N LEU A 15 2.79 -8.00 17.63
CA LEU A 15 4.23 -8.20 17.47
C LEU A 15 4.53 -8.79 16.09
N THR A 16 4.25 -8.04 15.03
CA THR A 16 5.03 -8.21 13.81
C THR A 16 6.39 -7.60 14.12
N HIS A 17 7.45 -8.41 14.14
CA HIS A 17 8.78 -7.83 13.99
C HIS A 17 8.94 -7.52 12.48
N ALA A 18 9.87 -6.69 12.10
CA ALA A 18 10.23 -6.34 10.73
C ALA A 18 11.76 -6.20 10.70
N ALA A 19 12.40 -6.13 9.53
CA ALA A 19 13.85 -6.26 9.40
C ALA A 19 14.60 -5.24 10.29
N VAL A 20 15.06 -5.70 11.46
CA VAL A 20 15.79 -4.87 12.42
C VAL A 20 17.22 -4.70 11.89
N GLY A 21 17.74 -3.47 11.90
CA GLY A 21 19.13 -3.18 11.56
C GLY A 21 19.41 -2.75 10.12
N VAL A 22 18.39 -2.60 9.27
CA VAL A 22 18.58 -2.06 7.90
C VAL A 22 18.77 -0.54 7.89
N PHE A 23 18.18 0.16 8.85
CA PHE A 23 18.25 1.62 8.95
C PHE A 23 19.01 2.05 10.20
N PRO A 24 19.85 3.11 10.13
CA PRO A 24 20.53 3.65 11.29
C PRO A 24 19.53 4.27 12.28
N ASP A 25 19.89 4.25 13.56
CA ASP A 25 19.10 4.84 14.66
C ASP A 25 18.65 6.28 14.40
N SER A 26 19.48 7.09 13.73
CA SER A 26 19.21 8.50 13.46
C SER A 26 17.92 8.73 12.68
N ILE A 27 17.51 7.78 11.84
CA ILE A 27 16.27 7.84 11.06
C ILE A 27 15.04 7.79 11.96
N PHE A 28 15.12 7.12 13.12
CA PHE A 28 13.99 6.98 14.03
C PHE A 28 13.96 8.06 15.12
N GLN A 29 15.08 8.76 15.33
CA GLN A 29 15.17 9.84 16.32
C GLN A 29 14.60 11.16 15.79
N ASN A 30 14.81 11.46 14.51
CA ASN A 30 14.31 12.66 13.86
C ASN A 30 13.14 12.33 12.94
N LEU A 31 12.31 13.32 12.62
CA LEU A 31 11.25 13.13 11.64
C LEU A 31 11.86 12.82 10.27
N ASP A 32 11.57 11.63 9.76
CA ASP A 32 12.04 11.14 8.49
C ASP A 32 10.88 10.56 7.67
N HIS A 33 10.67 11.18 6.51
CA HIS A 33 9.72 10.76 5.50
C HIS A 33 10.27 11.09 4.11
N GLY A 34 9.71 10.46 3.08
CA GLY A 34 10.09 10.69 1.68
C GLY A 34 10.35 9.40 0.90
N LEU A 35 10.88 9.57 -0.31
CA LEU A 35 11.12 8.48 -1.25
C LEU A 35 12.49 7.86 -1.03
N TYR A 36 12.54 6.54 -0.94
CA TYR A 36 13.75 5.75 -0.84
C TYR A 36 13.79 4.79 -2.01
N TRP A 37 14.92 4.74 -2.71
CA TRP A 37 15.16 3.81 -3.79
C TRP A 37 15.97 2.63 -3.28
N PHE A 38 15.64 1.44 -3.75
CA PHE A 38 16.22 0.18 -3.29
C PHE A 38 16.99 -0.50 -4.41
N GLY A 39 18.17 -1.01 -4.06
CA GLY A 39 18.92 -2.00 -4.83
C GLY A 39 18.65 -3.41 -4.31
N TYR A 40 19.52 -4.35 -4.71
CA TYR A 40 19.43 -5.75 -4.27
C TYR A 40 19.72 -5.89 -2.78
N GLY A 41 19.07 -6.86 -2.14
CA GLY A 41 19.33 -7.26 -0.75
C GLY A 41 19.03 -6.17 0.27
N ASP A 42 17.94 -5.41 0.06
CA ASP A 42 17.54 -4.28 0.91
C ASP A 42 18.61 -3.17 1.05
N THR A 43 19.53 -3.06 0.08
CA THR A 43 20.35 -1.85 -0.05
C THR A 43 19.48 -0.68 -0.49
N TRP A 44 19.72 0.52 0.03
CA TRP A 44 18.84 1.66 -0.21
C TRP A 44 19.58 3.00 -0.22
N GLU A 45 18.96 3.99 -0.85
CA GLU A 45 19.38 5.39 -0.80
C GLU A 45 18.15 6.29 -0.77
N LYS A 46 18.10 7.23 0.18
CA LYS A 46 17.05 8.25 0.22
C LYS A 46 17.19 9.17 -0.99
N ALA A 47 16.09 9.43 -1.67
CA ALA A 47 16.07 10.40 -2.77
C ALA A 47 16.19 11.83 -2.22
N ILE A 48 17.12 12.60 -2.79
CA ILE A 48 17.33 14.02 -2.47
C ILE A 48 17.11 14.80 -3.77
N PRO A 49 16.19 15.78 -3.81
CA PRO A 49 15.88 16.53 -5.04
C PRO A 49 17.13 17.17 -5.65
N GLY A 50 17.34 16.96 -6.96
CA GLY A 50 18.48 17.51 -7.69
C GLY A 50 19.78 16.73 -7.54
N HIS A 51 19.83 15.68 -6.72
CA HIS A 51 20.99 14.79 -6.59
C HIS A 51 20.76 13.48 -7.36
N ALA A 52 21.85 12.94 -7.92
CA ALA A 52 21.84 11.59 -8.45
C ALA A 52 21.61 10.58 -7.31
N ASN A 53 21.00 9.45 -7.63
CA ASN A 53 20.74 8.36 -6.68
C ASN A 53 21.14 7.03 -7.35
N ALA A 54 21.90 6.20 -6.65
CA ALA A 54 22.52 4.99 -7.18
C ALA A 54 21.51 3.95 -7.69
N TYR A 55 20.28 3.99 -7.19
CA TYR A 55 19.24 3.00 -7.49
C TYR A 55 18.12 3.55 -8.37
N PHE A 56 18.20 4.80 -8.82
CA PHE A 56 17.19 5.44 -9.65
C PHE A 56 17.74 5.86 -11.01
N SER A 57 16.98 5.56 -12.05
CA SER A 57 17.16 6.14 -13.38
C SER A 57 15.83 6.65 -13.93
N ASN A 58 15.83 7.87 -14.44
CA ASN A 58 14.63 8.54 -14.92
C ASN A 58 13.95 7.84 -16.12
N SER A 59 14.66 6.96 -16.83
CA SER A 59 14.17 6.26 -18.03
C SER A 59 13.61 4.86 -17.75
N LYS A 60 13.82 4.33 -16.53
CA LYS A 60 13.36 2.99 -16.15
C LYS A 60 11.87 2.99 -15.79
N PRO A 61 11.13 1.90 -16.07
CA PRO A 61 9.82 1.70 -15.44
C PRO A 61 9.97 1.70 -13.92
N THR A 62 8.94 2.09 -13.18
CA THR A 62 9.06 2.38 -11.76
C THR A 62 7.93 1.73 -10.97
N VAL A 63 8.28 1.14 -9.82
CA VAL A 63 7.33 0.62 -8.85
C VAL A 63 7.60 1.27 -7.48
N ILE A 64 6.58 1.86 -6.87
CA ILE A 64 6.67 2.55 -5.58
C ILE A 64 5.65 1.97 -4.61
N TYR A 65 6.13 1.45 -3.49
CA TYR A 65 5.32 0.92 -2.41
C TYR A 65 5.05 1.98 -1.33
N ILE A 66 3.85 1.97 -0.75
CA ILE A 66 3.44 2.81 0.37
C ILE A 66 2.84 1.93 1.46
N HIS A 67 3.49 1.89 2.62
CA HIS A 67 3.06 1.08 3.76
C HIS A 67 1.83 1.69 4.48
N GLY A 68 1.26 0.91 5.38
CA GLY A 68 0.11 1.30 6.21
C GLY A 68 0.45 1.81 7.60
N TRP A 69 -0.44 1.51 8.54
CA TRP A 69 -0.32 1.83 9.97
C TRP A 69 0.87 1.10 10.62
N GLN A 70 1.66 1.81 11.44
CA GLN A 70 2.97 1.34 11.95
C GLN A 70 3.06 1.41 13.49
N ASN A 71 1.99 1.02 14.20
CA ASN A 71 1.95 1.10 15.67
C ASN A 71 3.15 0.40 16.34
N GLY A 72 3.93 1.16 17.10
CA GLY A 72 5.07 0.71 17.89
C GLY A 72 6.36 0.49 17.09
N LYS A 73 6.35 0.68 15.77
CA LYS A 73 7.47 0.31 14.89
C LYS A 73 8.63 1.27 14.98
N THR A 74 8.38 2.56 15.17
CA THR A 74 9.45 3.55 15.34
C THR A 74 10.24 3.26 16.61
N ARG A 75 9.56 2.93 17.71
CA ARG A 75 10.21 2.54 18.97
C ARG A 75 11.00 1.25 18.81
N ALA A 76 10.49 0.30 18.04
CA ALA A 76 11.19 -0.92 17.68
C ALA A 76 12.31 -0.71 16.64
N LYS A 77 12.56 0.54 16.21
CA LYS A 77 13.55 0.93 15.18
C LYS A 77 13.36 0.11 13.91
N ASN A 78 12.10 0.04 13.52
CA ASN A 78 11.65 -0.87 12.51
C ASN A 78 10.91 -0.16 11.39
N ARG A 79 11.28 -0.48 10.17
CA ARG A 79 10.75 0.12 8.96
C ARG A 79 10.69 -0.95 7.88
N GLU A 80 9.54 -1.05 7.22
CA GLU A 80 9.31 -2.10 6.21
C GLU A 80 10.29 -2.00 5.05
N THR A 81 10.84 -3.14 4.62
CA THR A 81 11.76 -3.26 3.46
C THR A 81 11.18 -4.21 2.40
N PHE A 82 11.97 -4.74 1.47
CA PHE A 82 11.52 -5.75 0.51
C PHE A 82 11.79 -7.19 0.98
N ASN A 83 12.57 -7.41 2.04
CA ASN A 83 12.47 -8.65 2.81
C ASN A 83 11.29 -8.57 3.81
N ARG A 84 10.36 -9.53 3.72
CA ARG A 84 9.10 -9.55 4.48
C ARG A 84 8.96 -10.73 5.42
N LYS A 85 10.07 -11.41 5.75
CA LYS A 85 10.09 -12.58 6.64
C LYS A 85 9.32 -12.35 7.94
N ASP A 86 9.60 -11.24 8.61
CA ASP A 86 9.03 -10.98 9.93
C ASP A 86 7.55 -10.52 9.88
N ALA A 87 7.04 -10.21 8.68
CA ALA A 87 5.62 -9.99 8.41
C ALA A 87 4.90 -11.27 7.93
N GLY A 88 5.49 -12.44 8.19
CA GLY A 88 4.99 -13.75 7.78
C GLY A 88 5.32 -14.13 6.33
N GLY A 89 6.03 -13.27 5.60
CA GLY A 89 6.49 -13.55 4.24
C GLY A 89 7.63 -14.56 4.17
N PRO A 90 8.12 -14.88 2.96
CA PRO A 90 9.34 -15.65 2.79
C PRO A 90 10.58 -14.82 3.17
N ASP A 91 11.68 -15.49 3.48
CA ASP A 91 12.99 -14.85 3.68
C ASP A 91 13.68 -14.65 2.32
N LEU A 92 13.18 -13.67 1.56
CA LEU A 92 13.60 -13.39 0.18
C LEU A 92 13.62 -11.89 -0.07
N ASP A 93 14.50 -11.44 -0.96
CA ASP A 93 14.45 -10.09 -1.54
C ASP A 93 13.32 -10.00 -2.58
N LEU A 94 12.19 -9.42 -2.20
CA LEU A 94 11.03 -9.27 -3.09
C LEU A 94 11.21 -8.17 -4.14
N ALA A 95 12.25 -7.34 -4.06
CA ALA A 95 12.61 -6.39 -5.11
C ALA A 95 13.37 -7.07 -6.27
N TYR A 96 13.99 -8.24 -6.02
CA TYR A 96 14.93 -8.88 -6.96
C TYR A 96 14.37 -9.00 -8.38
N ALA A 97 13.18 -9.60 -8.54
CA ALA A 97 12.60 -9.84 -9.86
C ALA A 97 12.20 -8.54 -10.59
N TRP A 98 11.84 -7.50 -9.84
CA TRP A 98 11.54 -6.18 -10.38
C TRP A 98 12.81 -5.47 -10.86
N LEU A 99 13.85 -5.46 -10.04
CA LEU A 99 15.17 -4.91 -10.37
C LEU A 99 15.78 -5.63 -11.59
N ALA A 100 15.72 -6.96 -11.62
CA ALA A 100 16.18 -7.77 -12.74
C ALA A 100 15.41 -7.49 -14.04
N ALA A 101 14.13 -7.10 -13.94
CA ALA A 101 13.34 -6.65 -15.08
C ALA A 101 13.57 -5.16 -15.45
N GLY A 102 14.54 -4.50 -14.82
CA GLY A 102 14.93 -3.13 -15.12
C GLY A 102 14.07 -2.04 -14.47
N TYR A 103 13.28 -2.36 -13.44
CA TYR A 103 12.50 -1.37 -12.72
C TYR A 103 13.37 -0.56 -11.74
N ASN A 104 13.02 0.71 -11.54
CA ASN A 104 13.29 1.38 -10.26
C ASN A 104 12.32 0.82 -9.23
N VAL A 105 12.82 0.48 -8.05
CA VAL A 105 12.02 -0.06 -6.95
C VAL A 105 12.17 0.88 -5.75
N GLY A 106 11.07 1.41 -5.23
CA GLY A 106 11.10 2.38 -4.15
C GLY A 106 10.00 2.23 -3.12
N ILE A 107 10.21 2.87 -1.96
CA ILE A 107 9.22 3.00 -0.89
C ILE A 107 9.06 4.47 -0.54
N LEU A 108 7.82 4.95 -0.48
CA LEU A 108 7.49 6.26 0.11
C LEU A 108 7.17 6.08 1.59
N TYR A 109 8.09 6.50 2.45
CA TYR A 109 7.95 6.35 3.90
C TYR A 109 7.18 7.49 4.54
N TRP A 110 6.34 7.10 5.50
CA TRP A 110 5.64 7.99 6.43
C TRP A 110 5.48 7.33 7.81
N ASN A 111 6.35 6.36 8.14
CA ASN A 111 6.18 5.45 9.28
C ASN A 111 6.07 6.15 10.64
N GLN A 112 6.78 7.25 10.87
CA GLN A 112 6.68 7.98 12.15
C GLN A 112 5.37 8.76 12.30
N PHE A 113 4.74 9.15 11.19
CA PHE A 113 3.37 9.68 11.21
C PHE A 113 2.35 8.56 11.37
N ALA A 114 2.62 7.39 10.77
CA ALA A 114 1.79 6.19 10.83
C ALA A 114 1.90 5.42 12.16
N ASP A 115 2.91 5.71 12.99
CA ASP A 115 3.10 5.10 14.31
C ASP A 115 2.23 5.82 15.34
N GLU A 116 0.93 5.48 15.27
CA GLU A 116 -0.10 5.93 16.19
C GLU A 116 -0.68 4.75 16.95
N ALA A 117 -1.22 5.00 18.15
CA ALA A 117 -1.90 3.96 18.93
C ALA A 117 -3.30 3.62 18.36
N GLU A 118 -3.92 4.56 17.65
CA GLU A 118 -5.23 4.41 17.01
C GLU A 118 -5.07 4.59 15.49
N VAL A 119 -5.59 3.65 14.70
CA VAL A 119 -5.44 3.67 13.24
C VAL A 119 -6.06 4.92 12.61
N LYS A 120 -7.17 5.42 13.17
CA LYS A 120 -7.86 6.63 12.69
C LYS A 120 -7.04 7.91 12.91
N ASP A 121 -6.16 7.92 13.90
CA ASP A 121 -5.25 9.05 14.15
C ASP A 121 -4.17 9.11 13.05
N ALA A 122 -3.68 7.96 12.57
CA ALA A 122 -2.79 7.88 11.42
C ALA A 122 -3.52 8.19 10.11
N GLU A 123 -4.73 7.67 9.92
CA GLU A 123 -5.58 7.92 8.75
C GLU A 123 -5.84 9.41 8.55
N ALA A 124 -6.21 10.16 9.60
CA ALA A 124 -6.51 11.58 9.49
C ALA A 124 -5.34 12.40 8.90
N LYS A 125 -4.09 12.02 9.20
CA LYS A 125 -2.88 12.70 8.70
C LYS A 125 -2.70 12.56 7.19
N ILE A 126 -3.27 11.53 6.58
CA ILE A 126 -3.26 11.36 5.12
C ILE A 126 -3.99 12.53 4.45
N TRP A 127 -5.09 12.97 5.07
CA TRP A 127 -6.06 13.88 4.49
C TRP A 127 -5.89 15.34 4.95
N THR A 128 -5.43 15.56 6.18
CA THR A 128 -5.34 16.90 6.76
C THR A 128 -4.20 17.01 7.77
N ALA A 129 -3.63 18.21 7.88
CA ALA A 129 -2.66 18.53 8.93
C ALA A 129 -3.31 18.84 10.28
N SER A 130 -4.63 19.10 10.30
CA SER A 130 -5.38 19.60 11.45
C SER A 130 -6.40 18.59 11.99
N GLY A 131 -6.15 17.30 11.76
CA GLY A 131 -6.98 16.22 12.31
C GLY A 131 -6.85 16.06 13.84
N PRO A 132 -7.47 15.04 14.45
CA PRO A 132 -7.53 14.85 15.90
C PRO A 132 -6.16 14.87 16.62
N ARG A 133 -5.10 14.42 15.93
CA ARG A 133 -3.71 14.43 16.44
C ARG A 133 -2.77 15.37 15.70
N ALA A 134 -3.32 16.21 14.82
CA ALA A 134 -2.57 17.00 13.87
C ALA A 134 -1.48 16.14 13.18
N MET A 135 -0.34 16.73 12.85
CA MET A 135 0.81 16.04 12.25
C MET A 135 1.84 15.59 13.28
N ARG A 136 1.45 15.26 14.52
CA ARG A 136 2.41 14.73 15.47
C ARG A 136 3.08 13.46 14.92
N TRP A 137 4.32 13.20 15.31
CA TRP A 137 5.06 12.01 14.89
C TRP A 137 5.78 11.44 16.09
N ARG A 138 5.96 10.11 16.10
CA ARG A 138 6.64 9.41 17.18
C ARG A 138 8.11 9.22 16.84
N ASN A 139 9.01 9.38 17.82
CA ASN A 139 10.42 9.04 17.70
C ASN A 139 10.74 7.68 18.35
N SER A 140 11.98 7.21 18.25
CA SER A 140 12.39 5.91 18.82
C SER A 140 12.37 5.83 20.35
N SER A 141 12.32 6.95 21.08
CA SER A 141 12.08 6.90 22.54
C SER A 141 10.60 6.69 22.89
N GLY A 142 9.71 6.75 21.89
CA GLY A 142 8.26 6.67 22.04
C GLY A 142 7.60 8.01 22.31
N ALA A 143 8.36 9.10 22.38
CA ALA A 143 7.86 10.45 22.56
C ALA A 143 7.24 10.97 21.25
N TYR A 144 6.18 11.77 21.38
CA TYR A 144 5.58 12.48 20.25
C TYR A 144 6.15 13.89 20.16
N SER A 145 6.43 14.32 18.93
CA SER A 145 6.78 15.70 18.60
C SER A 145 5.80 16.25 17.57
N SER A 146 5.65 17.58 17.51
CA SER A 146 4.87 18.23 16.47
C SER A 146 5.55 18.07 15.10
N GLY A 147 4.75 17.83 14.07
CA GLY A 147 5.19 17.79 12.67
C GLY A 147 4.82 19.05 11.88
N PRO A 148 5.07 19.06 10.57
CA PRO A 148 4.79 20.20 9.71
C PRO A 148 3.28 20.45 9.56
N ASN A 149 2.89 21.67 9.20
CA ASN A 149 1.51 22.02 8.87
C ASN A 149 1.13 21.61 7.43
N LYS A 150 1.35 20.34 7.08
CA LYS A 150 1.00 19.72 5.79
C LYS A 150 0.55 18.28 6.00
N SER A 151 -0.47 17.84 5.27
CA SER A 151 -0.91 16.44 5.33
C SER A 151 0.18 15.50 4.76
N VAL A 152 0.17 14.23 5.16
CA VAL A 152 1.05 13.21 4.57
C VAL A 152 0.80 13.09 3.06
N GLY A 153 -0.45 13.22 2.61
CA GLY A 153 -0.77 13.23 1.19
C GLY A 153 -0.06 14.36 0.43
N ASP A 154 0.04 15.56 1.03
CA ASP A 154 0.78 16.69 0.44
C ASP A 154 2.29 16.45 0.50
N LEU A 155 2.83 16.01 1.64
CA LEU A 155 4.26 15.75 1.81
C LEU A 155 4.76 14.69 0.82
N LEU A 156 4.02 13.58 0.65
CA LEU A 156 4.42 12.52 -0.29
C LEU A 156 4.25 12.96 -1.74
N PHE A 157 3.26 13.80 -2.06
CA PHE A 157 3.13 14.40 -3.39
C PHE A 157 4.32 15.32 -3.71
N GLU A 158 4.75 16.15 -2.75
CA GLU A 158 5.94 16.99 -2.90
C GLU A 158 7.21 16.17 -3.10
N HIS A 159 7.40 15.12 -2.29
CA HIS A 159 8.52 14.19 -2.46
C HIS A 159 8.50 13.49 -3.81
N TYR A 160 7.35 13.00 -4.25
CA TYR A 160 7.19 12.36 -5.55
C TYR A 160 7.53 13.32 -6.69
N LYS A 161 6.92 14.51 -6.71
CA LYS A 161 7.15 15.54 -7.74
C LYS A 161 8.62 15.94 -7.82
N ALA A 162 9.27 16.17 -6.68
CA ALA A 162 10.65 16.66 -6.64
C ALA A 162 11.66 15.56 -7.05
N ASN A 163 11.48 14.34 -6.57
CA ASN A 163 12.45 13.25 -6.80
C ASN A 163 12.23 12.51 -8.12
N MET A 164 11.05 12.63 -8.73
CA MET A 164 10.75 12.10 -10.06
C MET A 164 10.85 13.18 -11.15
N ALA A 165 11.42 14.35 -10.85
CA ALA A 165 11.61 15.40 -11.84
C ALA A 165 12.41 14.89 -13.05
N GLY A 166 11.94 15.20 -14.26
CA GLY A 166 12.58 14.72 -15.50
C GLY A 166 12.36 13.22 -15.80
N TYR A 167 11.44 12.55 -15.10
CA TYR A 167 11.07 11.17 -15.42
C TYR A 167 10.64 11.03 -16.90
N SER A 168 11.30 10.10 -17.59
CA SER A 168 11.11 9.80 -19.01
C SER A 168 10.72 8.34 -19.26
N GLY A 169 10.65 7.51 -18.21
CA GLY A 169 10.30 6.11 -18.29
C GLY A 169 8.86 5.85 -18.74
N SER A 170 8.56 4.59 -19.00
CA SER A 170 7.36 4.17 -19.73
C SER A 170 6.18 3.76 -18.85
N ASN A 171 6.39 3.54 -17.55
CA ASN A 171 5.37 3.00 -16.66
C ASN A 171 5.69 3.31 -15.20
N ILE A 172 4.70 3.81 -14.47
CA ILE A 172 4.76 3.97 -13.02
C ILE A 172 3.63 3.15 -12.39
N ARG A 173 4.00 2.30 -11.43
CA ARG A 173 3.10 1.51 -10.60
C ARG A 173 3.19 1.97 -9.16
N ILE A 174 2.05 2.30 -8.54
CA ILE A 174 1.99 2.59 -7.10
C ILE A 174 1.29 1.42 -6.41
N LEU A 175 1.87 0.95 -5.31
CA LEU A 175 1.23 -0.02 -4.44
C LEU A 175 0.93 0.62 -3.08
N GLY A 176 -0.28 0.42 -2.57
CA GLY A 176 -0.63 0.82 -1.22
C GLY A 176 -1.00 -0.41 -0.38
N HIS A 177 -0.54 -0.49 0.86
CA HIS A 177 -0.95 -1.52 1.82
C HIS A 177 -1.71 -0.95 3.00
N SER A 178 -2.82 -1.57 3.43
CA SER A 178 -3.63 -1.09 4.55
C SER A 178 -4.02 0.39 4.35
N LEU A 179 -3.71 1.30 5.29
CA LEU A 179 -3.84 2.76 5.10
C LEU A 179 -3.06 3.33 3.91
N GLY A 180 -1.96 2.68 3.50
CA GLY A 180 -1.18 3.06 2.32
C GLY A 180 -1.99 3.01 1.03
N ASN A 181 -3.13 2.30 1.00
CA ASN A 181 -4.08 2.32 -0.12
C ASN A 181 -4.71 3.69 -0.32
N GLU A 182 -5.10 4.35 0.78
CA GLU A 182 -5.61 5.71 0.72
C GLU A 182 -4.53 6.67 0.22
N LEU A 183 -3.30 6.54 0.71
CA LEU A 183 -2.17 7.34 0.21
C LEU A 183 -1.88 7.10 -1.26
N ALA A 184 -1.95 5.84 -1.74
CA ALA A 184 -1.77 5.54 -3.15
C ALA A 184 -2.83 6.22 -4.03
N ILE A 185 -4.09 6.21 -3.60
CA ILE A 185 -5.20 6.89 -4.29
C ILE A 185 -5.05 8.41 -4.23
N VAL A 186 -4.80 8.98 -3.04
CA VAL A 186 -4.63 10.42 -2.81
C VAL A 186 -3.43 10.97 -3.59
N LEU A 187 -2.30 10.27 -3.57
CA LEU A 187 -1.11 10.64 -4.33
C LEU A 187 -1.40 10.64 -5.83
N THR A 188 -2.03 9.58 -6.34
CA THR A 188 -2.40 9.47 -7.77
C THR A 188 -3.36 10.59 -8.17
N LYS A 189 -4.33 10.95 -7.31
CA LYS A 189 -5.25 12.07 -7.54
C LYS A 189 -4.53 13.40 -7.62
N LYS A 190 -3.65 13.71 -6.64
CA LYS A 190 -2.85 14.94 -6.64
C LYS A 190 -1.96 15.06 -7.87
N ILE A 191 -1.36 13.96 -8.31
CA ILE A 191 -0.59 13.89 -9.56
C ILE A 191 -1.49 14.19 -10.76
N SER A 192 -2.66 13.54 -10.86
CA SER A 192 -3.62 13.77 -11.95
C SER A 192 -4.08 15.24 -12.02
N ASP A 193 -4.32 15.86 -10.87
CA ASP A 193 -4.72 17.27 -10.78
C ASP A 193 -3.60 18.19 -11.25
N ALA A 194 -2.36 17.93 -10.81
CA ALA A 194 -1.21 18.70 -11.24
C ALA A 194 -0.91 18.55 -12.75
N VAL A 195 -1.14 17.35 -13.31
CA VAL A 195 -1.06 17.10 -14.77
C VAL A 195 -2.14 17.86 -15.51
N THR A 196 -3.39 17.82 -15.03
CA THR A 196 -4.52 18.55 -15.64
C THR A 196 -4.29 20.06 -15.60
N ALA A 197 -3.69 20.57 -14.53
CA ALA A 197 -3.31 21.97 -14.39
C ALA A 197 -2.06 22.37 -15.19
N GLY A 198 -1.40 21.43 -15.88
CA GLY A 198 -0.18 21.72 -16.67
C GLY A 198 1.08 21.97 -15.82
N THR A 199 1.04 21.68 -14.52
CA THR A 199 2.17 21.89 -13.58
C THR A 199 3.04 20.65 -13.39
N LEU A 200 2.65 19.52 -13.97
CA LEU A 200 3.36 18.26 -13.92
C LEU A 200 3.23 17.52 -15.26
N SER A 201 4.30 16.84 -15.69
CA SER A 201 4.27 16.03 -16.92
C SER A 201 3.28 14.87 -16.78
N SER A 202 2.50 14.60 -17.83
CA SER A 202 1.59 13.44 -17.86
C SER A 202 2.33 12.10 -17.76
N ARG A 203 3.63 12.06 -18.05
CA ARG A 203 4.50 10.87 -17.83
C ARG A 203 4.62 10.49 -16.36
N LEU A 204 4.34 11.41 -15.45
CA LEU A 204 4.37 11.17 -14.01
C LEU A 204 3.05 10.63 -13.48
N LEU A 205 1.97 10.57 -14.27
CA LEU A 205 0.73 9.94 -13.86
C LEU A 205 0.92 8.42 -13.75
N PRO A 206 0.67 7.80 -12.57
CA PRO A 206 0.70 6.36 -12.43
C PRO A 206 -0.23 5.68 -13.43
N LYS A 207 0.28 4.67 -14.13
CA LYS A 207 -0.53 3.89 -15.06
C LYS A 207 -1.32 2.80 -14.35
N ARG A 208 -0.79 2.28 -13.25
CA ARG A 208 -1.38 1.18 -12.48
C ARG A 208 -1.23 1.40 -10.98
N VAL A 209 -2.31 1.16 -10.24
CA VAL A 209 -2.36 1.27 -8.78
C VAL A 209 -2.85 -0.05 -8.20
N ALA A 210 -2.01 -0.68 -7.37
CA ALA A 210 -2.31 -1.94 -6.69
C ALA A 210 -2.74 -1.67 -5.25
N LEU A 211 -3.96 -2.07 -4.92
CA LEU A 211 -4.54 -1.90 -3.61
C LEU A 211 -4.41 -3.20 -2.78
N LEU A 212 -3.42 -3.25 -1.89
CA LEU A 212 -3.03 -4.46 -1.16
C LEU A 212 -3.67 -4.48 0.23
N ASP A 213 -4.58 -5.41 0.44
CA ASP A 213 -5.45 -5.56 1.60
C ASP A 213 -5.96 -4.22 2.16
N PRO A 214 -6.78 -3.49 1.37
CA PRO A 214 -7.13 -2.11 1.66
C PRO A 214 -7.91 -1.93 2.95
N PHE A 215 -7.60 -0.86 3.68
CA PHE A 215 -8.35 -0.42 4.85
C PHE A 215 -8.92 0.98 4.58
N TYR A 216 -10.14 1.21 5.05
CA TYR A 216 -10.78 2.52 5.12
C TYR A 216 -11.59 2.54 6.41
N SER A 217 -11.48 3.55 7.25
CA SER A 217 -12.25 3.56 8.48
C SER A 217 -13.71 3.95 8.25
N ASN A 218 -14.60 3.39 9.07
CA ASN A 218 -16.02 3.72 9.05
C ASN A 218 -16.29 5.15 9.54
N TRP A 219 -17.50 5.63 9.19
CA TRP A 219 -18.11 6.87 9.67
C TRP A 219 -17.60 8.17 9.04
N PRO A 220 -18.44 9.22 9.00
CA PRO A 220 -18.08 10.56 8.51
C PRO A 220 -16.84 11.14 9.19
N LYS A 221 -16.01 11.83 8.40
CA LYS A 221 -14.87 12.59 8.91
C LYS A 221 -15.14 14.08 8.75
N SER A 222 -15.06 14.85 9.83
CA SER A 222 -15.21 16.31 9.79
C SER A 222 -14.22 16.96 8.82
N TYR A 223 -12.99 16.45 8.78
CA TYR A 223 -11.94 16.90 7.87
C TYR A 223 -12.13 16.50 6.41
N LEU A 224 -13.18 15.73 6.09
CA LEU A 224 -13.61 15.40 4.72
C LEU A 224 -15.00 15.98 4.41
N GLY A 225 -15.42 17.04 5.12
CA GLY A 225 -16.75 17.62 4.94
C GLY A 225 -17.87 16.64 5.28
N ASN A 226 -17.66 15.85 6.33
CA ASN A 226 -18.57 14.79 6.80
C ASN A 226 -18.81 13.65 5.80
N LYS A 227 -17.88 13.44 4.86
CA LYS A 227 -17.86 12.26 4.00
C LYS A 227 -17.12 11.11 4.66
N TRP A 228 -17.40 9.89 4.19
CA TRP A 228 -16.62 8.71 4.55
C TRP A 228 -15.34 8.67 3.72
N VAL A 229 -14.25 8.21 4.31
CA VAL A 229 -12.96 8.02 3.61
C VAL A 229 -13.15 7.16 2.37
N GLY A 230 -13.86 6.03 2.51
CA GLY A 230 -14.13 5.13 1.39
C GLY A 230 -14.93 5.77 0.26
N GLU A 231 -15.82 6.73 0.55
CA GLU A 231 -16.57 7.49 -0.46
C GLU A 231 -15.68 8.46 -1.24
N VAL A 232 -14.80 9.18 -0.54
CA VAL A 232 -13.84 10.08 -1.18
C VAL A 232 -12.88 9.30 -2.08
N CYS A 233 -12.36 8.16 -1.60
CA CYS A 233 -11.54 7.25 -2.41
C CYS A 233 -12.28 6.75 -3.65
N ARG A 234 -13.56 6.35 -3.55
CA ARG A 234 -14.38 5.96 -4.72
C ARG A 234 -14.51 7.09 -5.73
N SER A 235 -14.74 8.33 -5.27
CA SER A 235 -14.82 9.49 -6.15
C SER A 235 -13.51 9.70 -6.93
N TYR A 236 -12.37 9.67 -6.24
CA TYR A 236 -11.06 9.82 -6.87
C TYR A 236 -10.77 8.69 -7.86
N VAL A 237 -11.06 7.43 -7.50
CA VAL A 237 -10.86 6.30 -8.41
C VAL A 237 -11.77 6.39 -9.63
N SER A 238 -13.00 6.88 -9.48
CA SER A 238 -13.91 7.10 -10.61
C SER A 238 -13.30 8.05 -11.63
N GLU A 239 -12.79 9.20 -11.16
CA GLU A 239 -12.14 10.20 -12.01
C GLU A 239 -10.86 9.65 -12.65
N LEU A 240 -9.99 9.04 -11.86
CA LEU A 240 -8.70 8.51 -12.33
C LEU A 240 -8.86 7.42 -13.39
N LYS A 241 -9.91 6.59 -13.30
CA LYS A 241 -10.23 5.62 -14.35
C LYS A 241 -10.54 6.28 -15.69
N THR A 242 -11.20 7.44 -15.70
CA THR A 242 -11.45 8.20 -16.95
C THR A 242 -10.15 8.72 -17.59
N LYS A 243 -9.07 8.81 -16.81
CA LYS A 243 -7.72 9.19 -17.27
C LYS A 243 -6.86 7.98 -17.64
N GLY A 244 -7.43 6.78 -17.67
CA GLY A 244 -6.74 5.54 -18.05
C GLY A 244 -5.91 4.89 -16.93
N VAL A 245 -6.04 5.35 -15.68
CA VAL A 245 -5.38 4.70 -14.53
C VAL A 245 -6.05 3.35 -14.25
N ILE A 246 -5.24 2.30 -14.20
CA ILE A 246 -5.69 0.93 -13.93
C ILE A 246 -5.63 0.68 -12.42
N PHE A 247 -6.72 0.22 -11.84
CA PHE A 247 -6.77 -0.19 -10.43
C PHE A 247 -6.97 -1.70 -10.32
N GLU A 248 -6.20 -2.32 -9.43
CA GLU A 248 -6.38 -3.70 -8.98
C GLU A 248 -6.44 -3.72 -7.46
N ALA A 249 -7.09 -4.73 -6.90
CA ALA A 249 -7.15 -4.89 -5.45
C ALA A 249 -6.97 -6.36 -5.06
N TYR A 250 -6.21 -6.59 -4.00
CA TYR A 250 -5.93 -7.91 -3.44
C TYR A 250 -6.40 -7.93 -1.99
N ARG A 251 -7.42 -8.72 -1.68
CA ARG A 251 -7.85 -8.92 -0.29
C ARG A 251 -7.38 -10.28 0.19
N SER A 252 -6.61 -10.30 1.26
CA SER A 252 -6.05 -11.49 1.91
C SER A 252 -6.53 -11.66 3.35
N SER A 253 -7.18 -10.66 3.94
CA SER A 253 -7.70 -10.74 5.31
C SER A 253 -9.10 -10.16 5.48
N ALA A 254 -9.64 -10.33 6.69
CA ALA A 254 -10.91 -9.74 7.11
C ALA A 254 -10.73 -8.38 7.83
N VAL A 255 -9.56 -7.73 7.75
CA VAL A 255 -9.28 -6.45 8.45
C VAL A 255 -10.25 -5.34 8.03
N ALA A 256 -10.64 -5.28 6.76
CA ALA A 256 -11.64 -4.35 6.26
C ALA A 256 -13.10 -4.77 6.56
N SER A 257 -13.32 -6.01 6.98
CA SER A 257 -14.64 -6.61 7.17
C SER A 257 -15.19 -6.49 8.58
N ASN A 258 -14.48 -5.81 9.49
CA ASN A 258 -14.99 -5.53 10.83
C ASN A 258 -15.83 -4.23 10.83
N PRO A 259 -17.18 -4.31 10.88
CA PRO A 259 -18.06 -3.15 10.74
C PRO A 259 -17.91 -2.12 11.87
N PHE A 260 -17.22 -2.45 12.97
CA PHE A 260 -16.96 -1.51 14.06
C PHE A 260 -15.74 -0.60 13.81
N VAL A 261 -14.87 -0.96 12.84
CA VAL A 261 -13.60 -0.25 12.61
C VAL A 261 -13.33 0.04 11.13
N GLY A 262 -13.57 -0.92 10.22
CA GLY A 262 -13.25 -0.81 8.79
C GLY A 262 -14.48 -0.97 7.87
N ASP A 263 -14.43 -0.27 6.73
CA ASP A 263 -15.36 -0.39 5.61
C ASP A 263 -14.79 -1.35 4.56
N GLU A 264 -15.52 -2.43 4.24
CA GLU A 264 -15.14 -3.34 3.15
C GLU A 264 -15.06 -2.62 1.80
N ASN A 265 -15.74 -1.48 1.68
CA ASN A 265 -15.80 -0.61 0.53
C ASN A 265 -16.07 -1.39 -0.76
N LYS A 266 -17.11 -2.24 -0.73
CA LYS A 266 -17.52 -3.09 -1.87
C LYS A 266 -17.69 -2.30 -3.16
N GLY A 267 -18.16 -1.06 -3.05
CA GLY A 267 -18.27 -0.13 -4.18
C GLY A 267 -16.91 0.14 -4.84
N LEU A 268 -15.87 0.39 -4.06
CA LEU A 268 -14.51 0.56 -4.58
C LEU A 268 -13.96 -0.75 -5.16
N MET A 269 -14.16 -1.89 -4.50
CA MET A 269 -13.70 -3.18 -5.02
C MET A 269 -14.31 -3.50 -6.38
N LYS A 270 -15.56 -3.09 -6.63
CA LYS A 270 -16.20 -3.21 -7.95
C LYS A 270 -15.56 -2.36 -9.04
N MET A 271 -14.75 -1.36 -8.68
CA MET A 271 -14.08 -0.48 -9.62
C MET A 271 -12.69 -0.99 -10.04
N THR A 272 -12.18 -2.04 -9.39
CA THR A 272 -10.82 -2.58 -9.60
C THR A 272 -10.83 -3.98 -10.23
N ALA A 273 -9.67 -4.44 -10.71
CA ALA A 273 -9.42 -5.85 -10.95
C ALA A 273 -9.30 -6.55 -9.59
N PHE A 274 -10.44 -6.97 -9.03
CA PHE A 274 -10.51 -7.47 -7.66
C PHE A 274 -10.16 -8.95 -7.54
N THR A 275 -9.23 -9.26 -6.64
CA THR A 275 -8.74 -10.59 -6.31
C THR A 275 -8.88 -10.87 -4.82
N GLU A 276 -9.50 -12.00 -4.48
CA GLU A 276 -9.55 -12.54 -3.13
C GLU A 276 -8.51 -13.65 -2.97
N LEU A 277 -7.47 -13.37 -2.19
CA LEU A 277 -6.46 -14.34 -1.77
C LEU A 277 -6.99 -15.17 -0.60
N LYS A 278 -6.68 -16.47 -0.62
CA LYS A 278 -6.94 -17.40 0.48
C LYS A 278 -5.61 -17.85 1.10
N PRO A 279 -5.02 -17.07 2.02
CA PRO A 279 -3.77 -17.44 2.67
C PRO A 279 -4.02 -18.49 3.78
N TRP A 280 -4.43 -19.70 3.41
CA TRP A 280 -4.81 -20.77 4.35
C TRP A 280 -3.61 -21.51 4.94
N TYR A 281 -2.39 -21.21 4.48
CA TYR A 281 -1.16 -21.49 5.21
C TYR A 281 -1.03 -20.72 6.53
N PHE A 282 -1.88 -19.71 6.76
CA PHE A 282 -2.06 -19.07 8.07
C PHE A 282 -3.35 -19.52 8.75
N ASN A 283 -3.27 -19.72 10.05
CA ASN A 283 -4.42 -20.06 10.88
C ASN A 283 -5.44 -18.92 10.92
N ALA A 284 -6.70 -19.23 11.29
CA ALA A 284 -7.80 -18.26 11.31
C ALA A 284 -7.52 -17.00 12.15
N VAL A 285 -6.75 -17.13 13.23
CA VAL A 285 -6.44 -16.06 14.19
C VAL A 285 -5.25 -15.18 13.79
N GLN A 286 -4.45 -15.60 12.79
CA GLN A 286 -3.26 -14.88 12.31
C GLN A 286 -3.64 -13.73 11.35
N ILE A 287 -4.53 -12.85 11.82
CA ILE A 287 -5.10 -11.78 11.00
C ILE A 287 -4.03 -10.79 10.55
N SER A 288 -3.00 -10.52 11.37
CA SER A 288 -1.93 -9.58 11.02
C SER A 288 -1.05 -10.11 9.88
N GLU A 289 -0.71 -11.39 9.91
CA GLU A 289 0.08 -12.05 8.88
C GLU A 289 -0.75 -12.22 7.59
N LYS A 290 -2.03 -12.55 7.71
CA LYS A 290 -2.97 -12.54 6.58
C LYS A 290 -3.10 -11.16 5.95
N HIS A 291 -3.16 -10.10 6.76
CA HIS A 291 -3.22 -8.72 6.27
C HIS A 291 -1.94 -8.32 5.53
N SER A 292 -0.79 -8.77 6.03
CA SER A 292 0.51 -8.53 5.41
C SER A 292 0.73 -9.38 4.14
N ALA A 293 -0.01 -10.50 4.01
CA ALA A 293 0.12 -11.42 2.89
C ALA A 293 -0.07 -10.78 1.53
N ALA A 294 -1.03 -9.87 1.36
CA ALA A 294 -1.24 -9.19 0.09
C ALA A 294 0.01 -8.47 -0.42
N VAL A 295 0.86 -7.95 0.47
CA VAL A 295 2.08 -7.21 0.09
C VAL A 295 3.11 -8.13 -0.52
N TRP A 296 3.56 -9.11 0.27
CA TRP A 296 4.63 -9.97 -0.16
C TRP A 296 4.17 -10.92 -1.26
N HIS A 297 2.90 -11.35 -1.26
CA HIS A 297 2.34 -12.20 -2.32
C HIS A 297 2.30 -11.48 -3.65
N TYR A 298 1.80 -10.23 -3.68
CA TYR A 298 1.79 -9.41 -4.89
C TYR A 298 3.21 -9.18 -5.41
N LEU A 299 4.14 -8.72 -4.56
CA LEU A 299 5.51 -8.42 -4.98
C LEU A 299 6.22 -9.67 -5.52
N TRP A 300 6.07 -10.82 -4.85
CA TRP A 300 6.65 -12.10 -5.26
C TRP A 300 6.03 -12.65 -6.55
N SER A 301 4.73 -12.41 -6.78
CA SER A 301 4.04 -12.88 -7.99
C SER A 301 4.63 -12.32 -9.29
N PHE A 302 5.44 -11.26 -9.22
CA PHE A 302 6.15 -10.71 -10.38
C PHE A 302 7.24 -11.64 -10.93
N SER A 303 7.73 -12.59 -10.12
CA SER A 303 8.73 -13.59 -10.50
C SER A 303 8.18 -14.69 -11.41
N PHE A 304 6.86 -14.82 -11.51
CA PHE A 304 6.20 -15.94 -12.18
C PHE A 304 5.32 -15.48 -13.33
N ASN A 305 4.97 -16.41 -14.22
CA ASN A 305 3.97 -16.15 -15.24
C ASN A 305 2.63 -15.79 -14.61
N PRO A 306 1.80 -14.95 -15.27
CA PRO A 306 0.45 -14.69 -14.80
C PRO A 306 -0.33 -15.99 -14.54
N PRO A 307 -0.95 -16.15 -13.36
CA PRO A 307 -1.65 -17.37 -13.00
C PRO A 307 -2.85 -17.62 -13.91
N SER A 308 -3.25 -18.87 -14.08
CA SER A 308 -4.41 -19.22 -14.92
C SER A 308 -5.75 -19.04 -14.21
N ILE A 309 -6.79 -18.70 -14.96
CA ILE A 309 -8.18 -18.84 -14.51
C ILE A 309 -8.66 -20.24 -14.89
N SER A 310 -9.00 -21.03 -13.88
CA SER A 310 -9.41 -22.43 -14.00
C SER A 310 -10.61 -22.57 -14.93
N GLY A 311 -10.52 -23.52 -15.88
CA GLY A 311 -11.57 -23.75 -16.87
C GLY A 311 -11.58 -22.73 -18.04
N THR A 312 -10.55 -21.88 -18.16
CA THR A 312 -10.43 -20.92 -19.26
C THR A 312 -9.00 -20.88 -19.80
N SER A 313 -8.79 -20.26 -20.97
CA SER A 313 -7.46 -19.91 -21.49
C SER A 313 -6.95 -18.55 -21.00
N ASN A 314 -7.70 -17.89 -20.11
CA ASN A 314 -7.40 -16.53 -19.66
C ASN A 314 -6.46 -16.51 -18.45
N GLN A 315 -5.71 -15.41 -18.35
CA GLN A 315 -4.83 -15.11 -17.22
C GLN A 315 -5.59 -14.37 -16.12
N ALA A 316 -5.31 -14.71 -14.87
CA ALA A 316 -5.72 -14.01 -13.66
C ALA A 316 -4.81 -12.80 -13.37
N ALA A 317 -5.17 -12.00 -12.36
CA ALA A 317 -4.39 -10.86 -11.93
C ALA A 317 -3.18 -11.29 -11.08
N SER A 318 -1.99 -10.87 -11.47
CA SER A 318 -0.78 -10.84 -10.67
C SER A 318 0.01 -9.57 -10.98
N ALA A 319 1.11 -9.34 -10.26
CA ALA A 319 2.01 -8.26 -10.58
C ALA A 319 2.62 -8.40 -12.00
N ARG A 320 2.80 -9.63 -12.50
CA ARG A 320 3.34 -9.90 -13.84
C ARG A 320 2.28 -9.77 -14.95
N THR A 321 0.99 -9.86 -14.61
CA THR A 321 -0.10 -9.69 -15.58
C THR A 321 0.03 -8.36 -16.32
N SER A 322 -0.18 -8.36 -17.63
CA SER A 322 -0.04 -7.16 -18.46
C SER A 322 -1.06 -6.09 -18.09
N ASP A 323 -0.71 -4.82 -18.30
CA ASP A 323 -1.62 -3.70 -18.02
C ASP A 323 -2.94 -3.83 -18.81
N SER A 324 -2.89 -4.28 -20.07
CA SER A 324 -4.09 -4.49 -20.89
C SER A 324 -5.01 -5.57 -20.31
N ARG A 325 -4.44 -6.68 -19.82
CA ARG A 325 -5.22 -7.74 -19.18
C ARG A 325 -5.78 -7.28 -17.83
N THR A 326 -4.99 -6.59 -17.01
CA THR A 326 -5.48 -6.03 -15.74
C THR A 326 -6.58 -5.00 -15.96
N ALA A 327 -6.49 -4.17 -17.01
CA ALA A 327 -7.56 -3.24 -17.39
C ALA A 327 -8.84 -3.98 -17.82
N ALA A 328 -8.71 -5.07 -18.59
CA ALA A 328 -9.85 -5.91 -18.97
C ALA A 328 -10.52 -6.55 -17.73
N LEU A 329 -9.71 -7.07 -16.79
CA LEU A 329 -10.21 -7.57 -15.52
C LEU A 329 -10.90 -6.46 -14.73
N MET A 330 -10.31 -5.26 -14.61
CA MET A 330 -10.87 -4.11 -13.91
C MET A 330 -12.26 -3.74 -14.42
N ASN A 331 -12.44 -3.72 -15.75
CA ASN A 331 -13.69 -3.34 -16.39
C ASN A 331 -14.70 -4.50 -16.54
N GLY A 332 -14.31 -5.73 -16.19
CA GLY A 332 -15.19 -6.89 -16.17
C GLY A 332 -16.22 -6.85 -15.03
N THR A 333 -17.10 -7.84 -14.98
CA THR A 333 -18.14 -7.99 -13.94
C THR A 333 -17.80 -9.03 -12.88
N LYS A 334 -16.65 -9.70 -13.03
CA LYS A 334 -16.20 -10.79 -12.16
C LYS A 334 -15.04 -10.34 -11.29
N LYS A 335 -14.94 -10.93 -10.10
CA LYS A 335 -13.74 -10.94 -9.26
C LYS A 335 -13.03 -12.28 -9.43
N LEU A 336 -11.77 -12.31 -9.05
CA LEU A 336 -10.96 -13.52 -9.00
C LEU A 336 -10.92 -14.05 -7.58
N VAL A 337 -11.06 -15.34 -7.39
CA VAL A 337 -10.98 -16.01 -6.09
C VAL A 337 -9.91 -17.08 -6.16
N HIS A 338 -8.98 -17.04 -5.22
CA HIS A 338 -7.87 -18.00 -5.14
C HIS A 338 -8.41 -19.44 -5.04
N ASN A 339 -7.86 -20.35 -5.84
CA ASN A 339 -8.33 -21.73 -6.03
C ASN A 339 -7.28 -22.77 -5.64
N ARG A 340 -6.13 -22.82 -6.33
CA ARG A 340 -4.94 -23.61 -5.96
C ARG A 340 -3.85 -22.66 -5.46
N GLY A 341 -2.84 -23.17 -4.74
CA GLY A 341 -1.82 -22.33 -4.07
C GLY A 341 -2.24 -21.83 -2.67
N ILE A 342 -3.43 -22.19 -2.20
CA ILE A 342 -4.01 -21.64 -0.95
C ILE A 342 -3.30 -22.11 0.33
N TYR A 343 -2.51 -23.19 0.26
CA TYR A 343 -1.74 -23.75 1.39
C TYR A 343 -0.21 -23.60 1.22
N SER A 344 0.25 -22.98 0.13
CA SER A 344 1.64 -22.63 -0.12
C SER A 344 1.80 -21.11 0.00
N LYS A 345 2.98 -20.64 0.44
CA LYS A 345 3.29 -19.20 0.40
C LYS A 345 3.73 -18.74 -0.98
N GLU A 346 4.25 -19.64 -1.81
CA GLU A 346 4.82 -19.29 -3.11
C GLU A 346 3.72 -19.08 -4.15
N PRO A 347 3.66 -17.93 -4.85
CA PRO A 347 2.61 -17.68 -5.85
C PRO A 347 2.69 -18.52 -7.15
N SER A 348 3.69 -19.39 -7.31
CA SER A 348 3.97 -20.07 -8.59
C SER A 348 2.94 -21.15 -8.92
N ASP A 349 2.28 -21.72 -7.91
CA ASP A 349 1.25 -22.74 -8.04
C ASP A 349 -0.18 -22.19 -7.93
N ASP A 350 -0.32 -20.87 -7.87
CA ASP A 350 -1.60 -20.18 -7.78
C ASP A 350 -2.46 -20.40 -9.03
N THR A 351 -3.73 -20.71 -8.81
CA THR A 351 -4.77 -20.56 -9.84
C THR A 351 -5.99 -19.89 -9.26
N PHE A 352 -6.82 -19.30 -10.13
CA PHE A 352 -8.01 -18.57 -9.72
C PHE A 352 -9.27 -19.14 -10.37
N VAL A 353 -10.41 -18.83 -9.78
CA VAL A 353 -11.74 -18.98 -10.41
C VAL A 353 -12.42 -17.62 -10.45
N GLU A 354 -13.32 -17.43 -11.42
CA GLU A 354 -14.14 -16.22 -11.48
C GLU A 354 -15.38 -16.36 -10.58
N ALA A 355 -15.72 -15.28 -9.89
CA ALA A 355 -16.95 -15.17 -9.10
C ALA A 355 -17.62 -13.81 -9.34
N SER A 356 -18.90 -13.68 -9.02
CA SER A 356 -19.58 -12.39 -9.07
C SER A 356 -19.01 -11.42 -8.02
N ARG A 357 -18.93 -10.12 -8.37
CA ARG A 357 -18.34 -9.07 -7.52
C ARG A 357 -19.18 -8.68 -6.31
#